data_AF-A0A956PM21-F1
#
_entry.id   AF-A0A956PM21-F1
#
_cell.length_a   1.000
_cell.length_b   1.000
_cell.length_c   1.000
_cell.angle_alpha   90.00
_cell.angle_beta   90.00
_cell.angle_gamma   90.00
#
_symmetry.space_group_name_H-M   'P 1'
#
loop_
_entity.id
_entity.type
_entity.pdbx_description
1 polymer ?
#
loop_
_entity_poly.entity_id
_entity_poly.type
_entity_poly.pdbx_seq_one_letter_code
_entity_poly.pdbx_strand_id
1 'polypeptide(L)'
;MSLICPACTKELSRNVDDLTSLEIDTCFYCHGIWFDYNELRRFFSAPKLYNKFRLPQHNFKMKIKEQPKQRICPRCPNSLALNEVSVGEVLVDECGNCKGIWLDSGEIGRLIELHKKGKLKGKSETVKQIKKGHFDKGPIGSVTKTVAMGLSLLFNPKKVVKEK
;
A
#
# COMPACT_ATOMS: atom_id res chain seq x y z
N MET A 1 -11.25 21.30 0.21
CA MET A 1 -12.45 20.70 0.81
C MET A 1 -12.02 19.54 1.68
N SER A 2 -12.51 19.48 2.92
CA SER A 2 -12.39 18.31 3.79
C SER A 2 -13.25 17.16 3.24
N LEU A 3 -12.78 15.92 3.38
CA LEU A 3 -13.57 14.73 3.08
C LEU A 3 -14.43 14.35 4.29
N ILE A 4 -15.58 13.71 4.04
CA ILE A 4 -16.47 13.22 5.09
C ILE A 4 -16.26 11.72 5.31
N CYS A 5 -16.06 11.30 6.56
CA CYS A 5 -15.84 9.91 6.94
C CYS A 5 -17.02 9.02 6.53
N PRO A 6 -16.80 7.98 5.69
CA PRO A 6 -17.85 7.05 5.26
C PRO A 6 -18.48 6.25 6.41
N ALA A 7 -17.76 6.06 7.52
CA ALA A 7 -18.21 5.25 8.65
C ALA A 7 -18.99 6.05 9.71
N CYS A 8 -18.59 7.28 10.03
CA CYS A 8 -19.17 8.06 11.13
C CYS A 8 -19.54 9.51 10.77
N THR A 9 -19.45 9.88 9.49
CA THR A 9 -19.86 11.18 8.92
C THR A 9 -19.17 12.42 9.52
N LYS A 10 -18.06 12.24 10.24
CA LYS A 10 -17.20 13.32 10.72
C LYS A 10 -16.15 13.68 9.67
N GLU A 11 -15.59 14.88 9.74
CA GLU A 11 -14.52 15.28 8.82
C GLU A 11 -13.28 14.39 8.97
N LEU A 12 -12.64 14.10 7.83
CA LEU A 12 -11.35 13.44 7.76
C LEU A 12 -10.24 14.48 7.87
N SER A 13 -9.17 14.10 8.57
CA SER A 13 -7.93 14.86 8.66
C SER A 13 -6.97 14.39 7.56
N ARG A 14 -6.56 15.33 6.72
CA ARG A 14 -5.52 15.11 5.70
C ARG A 14 -4.15 15.05 6.35
N ASN A 15 -3.44 13.93 6.19
CA ASN A 15 -2.07 13.76 6.69
C ASN A 15 -1.13 13.59 5.51
N VAL A 16 -0.11 14.44 5.40
CA VAL A 16 0.86 14.40 4.30
C VAL A 16 2.23 14.03 4.83
N ASP A 17 2.89 13.11 4.13
CA ASP A 17 4.30 12.82 4.35
C ASP A 17 5.19 13.75 3.51
N ASP A 18 5.97 14.62 4.14
CA ASP A 18 6.79 15.61 3.42
C ASP A 18 7.85 15.01 2.49
N LEU A 19 8.31 13.79 2.76
CA LEU A 19 9.38 13.15 1.99
C LEU A 19 8.88 12.44 0.74
N THR A 20 7.73 11.78 0.84
CA THR A 20 7.15 10.98 -0.25
C THR A 20 5.96 11.66 -0.91
N SER A 21 5.49 12.78 -0.35
CA SER A 21 4.25 13.48 -0.70
C SER A 21 3.04 12.54 -0.72
N LEU A 22 3.06 11.49 0.11
CA LEU A 22 1.92 10.59 0.28
C LEU A 22 0.90 11.29 1.18
N GLU A 23 -0.31 11.44 0.67
CA GLU A 23 -1.45 11.91 1.44
C GLU A 23 -2.24 10.69 1.92
N ILE A 24 -2.71 10.74 3.17
CA ILE A 24 -3.61 9.75 3.76
C ILE A 24 -4.62 10.51 4.62
N ASP A 25 -5.90 10.29 4.34
CA ASP A 25 -6.99 10.87 5.10
C ASP A 25 -7.38 9.93 6.26
N THR A 26 -7.41 10.44 7.49
CA THR A 26 -7.73 9.64 8.68
C THR A 26 -8.88 10.25 9.47
N CYS A 27 -9.70 9.40 10.09
CA CYS A 27 -10.76 9.85 10.99
C CYS A 27 -10.30 9.77 12.44
N PHE A 28 -10.31 10.90 13.17
CA PHE A 28 -9.98 10.93 14.59
C PHE A 28 -10.99 10.15 15.46
N TYR A 29 -12.24 10.07 15.04
CA TYR A 29 -13.34 9.53 15.85
C TYR A 29 -13.49 8.02 15.74
N CYS A 30 -13.47 7.48 14.52
CA CYS A 30 -13.65 6.05 14.28
C CYS A 30 -12.36 5.35 13.86
N HIS A 31 -11.25 6.09 13.74
CA HIS A 31 -9.93 5.55 13.38
C HIS A 31 -9.86 4.84 12.02
N GLY A 32 -10.81 5.13 11.13
CA GLY A 32 -10.79 4.66 9.75
C GLY A 32 -9.90 5.53 8.86
N ILE A 33 -9.52 4.97 7.72
CA ILE A 33 -8.51 5.50 6.82
C ILE A 33 -9.07 5.49 5.40
N TRP A 34 -8.96 6.63 4.72
CA TRP A 34 -9.24 6.74 3.30
C TRP A 34 -7.93 6.85 2.52
N PHE A 35 -7.84 6.06 1.46
CA PHE A 35 -6.80 6.15 0.44
C PHE A 35 -7.44 6.56 -0.88
N ASP A 36 -6.97 7.64 -1.49
CA ASP A 36 -7.26 7.93 -2.87
C ASP A 36 -6.61 6.90 -3.81
N TYR A 37 -6.94 6.99 -5.09
CA TYR A 37 -6.37 6.11 -6.10
C TYR A 37 -4.83 6.12 -6.06
N ASN A 38 -4.24 4.91 -6.06
CA ASN A 38 -2.80 4.64 -5.97
C ASN A 38 -2.10 4.99 -4.65
N GLU A 39 -2.76 5.58 -3.65
CA GLU A 39 -2.12 5.88 -2.37
C GLU A 39 -1.83 4.61 -1.57
N LEU A 40 -2.75 3.65 -1.57
CA LEU A 40 -2.52 2.36 -0.92
C LEU A 40 -1.34 1.62 -1.57
N ARG A 41 -1.23 1.67 -2.91
CA ARG A 41 -0.06 1.14 -3.61
C ARG A 41 1.24 1.78 -3.09
N ARG A 42 1.28 3.11 -3.04
CA ARG A 42 2.46 3.88 -2.57
C ARG A 42 2.80 3.57 -1.12
N PHE A 43 1.79 3.43 -0.26
CA PHE A 43 1.95 3.02 1.13
C PHE A 43 2.68 1.67 1.22
N PHE A 44 2.24 0.67 0.45
CA PHE A 44 2.87 -0.66 0.41
C PHE A 44 4.24 -0.69 -0.29
N SER A 45 4.64 0.36 -1.02
CA SER A 45 5.97 0.51 -1.62
C SER A 45 7.06 0.97 -0.67
N ALA A 46 6.70 1.48 0.52
CA ALA A 46 7.67 1.97 1.48
C ALA A 46 7.32 1.53 2.92
N PRO A 47 7.85 0.40 3.41
CA PRO A 47 7.58 -0.12 4.75
C PRO A 47 7.86 0.87 5.89
N LYS A 48 8.77 1.84 5.68
CA LYS A 48 9.07 2.91 6.64
C LYS A 48 7.85 3.81 6.92
N LEU A 49 6.90 3.92 5.98
CA LEU A 49 5.70 4.74 6.14
C LEU A 49 4.72 4.15 7.17
N TYR A 50 4.76 2.84 7.42
CA TYR A 50 3.85 2.17 8.37
C TYR A 50 3.97 2.76 9.77
N ASN A 51 5.21 3.04 10.20
CA ASN A 51 5.50 3.62 11.51
C ASN A 51 5.34 5.15 11.52
N LYS A 52 5.43 5.80 10.35
CA LYS A 52 5.43 7.26 10.24
C LYS A 52 4.03 7.87 10.40
N PHE A 53 3.01 7.24 9.82
CA PHE A 53 1.63 7.73 9.90
C PHE A 53 0.94 7.46 11.26
N ARG A 54 1.62 6.84 12.24
CA ARG A 54 1.05 6.45 13.56
C ARG A 54 -0.36 5.85 13.44
N LEU A 55 -0.58 5.05 12.40
CA LEU A 55 -1.87 4.44 12.15
C LEU A 55 -2.22 3.53 13.35
N PRO A 56 -3.49 3.47 13.76
CA PRO A 56 -3.92 2.61 14.86
C PRO A 56 -3.66 1.14 14.50
N GLN A 57 -2.49 0.65 14.91
CA GLN A 57 -2.01 -0.69 14.66
C GLN A 57 -2.22 -1.53 15.91
N HIS A 58 -3.17 -2.46 15.82
CA HIS A 58 -3.44 -3.57 16.76
C HIS A 58 -3.82 -3.20 18.22
N ASN A 59 -4.69 -4.04 18.79
CA ASN A 59 -5.26 -4.04 20.16
C ASN A 59 -6.47 -3.13 20.49
N PHE A 60 -7.16 -2.52 19.52
CA PHE A 60 -8.53 -2.09 19.80
C PHE A 60 -9.47 -3.29 19.68
N LYS A 61 -10.10 -3.71 20.79
CA LYS A 61 -11.14 -4.74 20.78
C LYS A 61 -12.12 -4.41 19.65
N MET A 62 -12.24 -5.33 18.70
CA MET A 62 -13.16 -5.20 17.58
C MET A 62 -14.56 -4.88 18.11
N LYS A 63 -15.12 -3.75 17.68
CA LYS A 63 -16.57 -3.72 17.53
C LYS A 63 -16.87 -4.59 16.31
N ILE A 64 -17.72 -5.61 16.51
CA ILE A 64 -18.42 -6.26 15.40
C ILE A 64 -18.97 -5.13 14.51
N LYS A 65 -18.77 -5.17 13.18
CA LYS A 65 -19.43 -4.25 12.24
C LYS A 65 -20.93 -4.32 12.54
N GLU A 66 -21.48 -3.35 13.29
CA GLU A 66 -22.91 -3.26 13.60
C GLU A 66 -23.64 -2.89 12.31
N GLN A 67 -24.05 -3.93 11.58
CA GLN A 67 -24.74 -3.92 10.28
C GLN A 67 -24.03 -3.15 9.15
N PRO A 68 -24.06 -3.64 7.91
CA PRO A 68 -23.53 -2.89 6.77
C PRO A 68 -24.48 -1.72 6.47
N LYS A 69 -24.19 -0.55 7.04
CA LYS A 69 -24.69 0.70 6.46
C LYS A 69 -23.96 0.88 5.14
N GLN A 70 -24.70 0.97 4.03
CA GLN A 70 -24.14 1.31 2.72
C GLN A 70 -23.33 2.61 2.86
N ARG A 71 -22.00 2.51 2.70
CA ARG A 71 -21.09 3.65 2.86
C ARG A 71 -21.03 4.46 1.58
N ILE A 72 -20.78 5.76 1.73
CA ILE A 72 -20.73 6.71 0.63
C ILE A 72 -19.28 7.10 0.35
N CYS A 73 -18.89 7.12 -0.93
CA CYS A 73 -17.58 7.58 -1.36
C CYS A 73 -17.42 9.09 -1.06
N PRO A 74 -16.39 9.50 -0.32
CA PRO A 74 -16.20 10.89 0.04
C PRO A 74 -15.65 11.76 -1.10
N ARG A 75 -15.07 11.14 -2.14
CA ARG A 75 -14.48 11.83 -3.28
C ARG A 75 -15.41 12.02 -4.46
N CYS A 76 -16.29 11.05 -4.69
CA CYS A 76 -17.16 11.09 -5.86
C CYS A 76 -18.36 12.00 -5.60
N PRO A 77 -18.79 12.79 -6.61
CA PRO A 77 -20.05 13.49 -6.54
C PRO A 77 -21.22 12.48 -6.48
N ASN A 78 -22.40 12.95 -6.05
CA ASN A 78 -23.66 12.20 -6.04
C ASN A 78 -23.70 11.00 -5.08
N SER A 79 -22.88 11.00 -4.03
CA SER A 79 -22.95 10.00 -2.96
C SER A 79 -22.90 8.55 -3.49
N LEU A 80 -21.94 8.26 -4.39
CA LEU A 80 -21.79 6.90 -4.89
C LEU A 80 -21.45 5.92 -3.76
N ALA A 81 -22.13 4.79 -3.74
CA ALA A 81 -21.89 3.75 -2.76
C ALA A 81 -20.49 3.13 -2.90
N LEU A 82 -19.87 2.82 -1.77
CA LEU A 82 -18.71 1.94 -1.71
C LEU A 82 -19.17 0.47 -1.80
N ASN A 83 -18.36 -0.34 -2.47
CA ASN A 83 -18.57 -1.77 -2.60
C ASN A 83 -17.72 -2.49 -1.56
N GLU A 84 -18.31 -3.36 -0.76
CA GLU A 84 -17.53 -4.24 0.11
C GLU A 84 -16.85 -5.33 -0.74
N VAL A 85 -15.53 -5.46 -0.60
CA VAL A 85 -14.71 -6.41 -1.35
C VAL A 85 -13.81 -7.21 -0.40
N SER A 86 -13.63 -8.49 -0.71
CA SER A 86 -12.72 -9.38 0.02
C SER A 86 -11.27 -9.22 -0.45
N VAL A 87 -10.38 -9.06 0.52
CA VAL A 87 -8.93 -9.15 0.40
C VAL A 87 -8.45 -10.28 1.32
N GLY A 88 -8.48 -11.51 0.81
CA GLY A 88 -8.35 -12.69 1.67
C GLY A 88 -9.51 -12.74 2.68
N GLU A 89 -9.18 -12.71 3.97
CA GLU A 89 -10.14 -12.74 5.07
C GLU A 89 -10.60 -11.35 5.55
N VAL A 90 -10.04 -10.27 4.98
CA VAL A 90 -10.40 -8.89 5.34
C VAL A 90 -11.42 -8.35 4.33
N LEU A 91 -12.51 -7.77 4.83
CA LEU A 91 -13.49 -7.04 4.01
C LEU A 91 -13.13 -5.56 4.05
N VAL A 92 -13.05 -4.92 2.89
CA VAL A 92 -12.73 -3.49 2.77
C VAL A 92 -13.74 -2.82 1.85
N ASP A 93 -13.83 -1.49 1.88
CA ASP A 93 -14.77 -0.74 1.05
C ASP A 93 -14.03 -0.06 -0.12
N GLU A 94 -14.43 -0.36 -1.35
CA GLU A 94 -13.82 0.15 -2.57
C GLU A 94 -14.83 0.96 -3.39
N CYS A 95 -14.43 2.16 -3.84
CA CYS A 95 -15.24 2.92 -4.79
C CYS A 95 -15.10 2.37 -6.20
N GLY A 96 -16.23 1.96 -6.81
CA GLY A 96 -16.27 1.48 -8.19
C GLY A 96 -15.86 2.53 -9.23
N ASN A 97 -15.98 3.82 -8.92
CA ASN A 97 -15.69 4.94 -9.83
C ASN A 97 -14.26 5.47 -9.67
N CYS A 98 -13.94 6.13 -8.55
CA CYS A 98 -12.63 6.75 -8.35
C CYS A 98 -11.54 5.78 -7.87
N LYS A 99 -11.87 4.52 -7.57
CA LYS A 99 -10.94 3.51 -7.05
C LYS A 99 -10.28 3.85 -5.71
N GLY A 100 -10.86 4.79 -4.97
CA GLY A 100 -10.52 5.06 -3.58
C GLY A 100 -10.96 3.94 -2.66
N ILE A 101 -10.25 3.77 -1.55
CA ILE A 101 -10.39 2.62 -0.64
C ILE A 101 -10.56 3.16 0.78
N TRP A 102 -11.63 2.71 1.44
CA TRP A 102 -11.85 2.92 2.85
C TRP A 102 -11.46 1.67 3.63
N LEU A 103 -10.72 1.87 4.72
CA LEU A 103 -10.36 0.85 5.70
C LEU A 103 -10.89 1.26 7.06
N ASP A 104 -11.63 0.37 7.72
CA ASP A 104 -12.00 0.57 9.11
C ASP A 104 -10.79 0.42 10.05
N SER A 105 -11.00 0.82 11.31
CA SER A 105 -10.01 0.67 12.35
C SER A 105 -9.47 -0.76 12.41
N GLY A 106 -8.14 -0.90 12.32
CA GLY A 106 -7.44 -2.18 12.40
C GLY A 106 -7.33 -2.96 11.08
N GLU A 107 -8.11 -2.67 10.04
CA GLU A 107 -8.06 -3.39 8.76
C GLU A 107 -6.70 -3.23 8.06
N ILE A 108 -6.09 -2.03 8.13
CA ILE A 108 -4.75 -1.80 7.56
C ILE A 108 -3.69 -2.74 8.17
N GLY A 109 -3.76 -2.98 9.48
CA GLY A 109 -2.85 -3.90 10.17
C GLY A 109 -2.99 -5.33 9.66
N ARG A 110 -4.23 -5.77 9.42
CA ARG A 110 -4.53 -7.09 8.85
C ARG A 110 -4.09 -7.22 7.41
N LEU A 111 -4.26 -6.19 6.59
CA LEU A 111 -3.76 -6.18 5.22
C LEU A 111 -2.23 -6.28 5.18
N ILE A 112 -1.52 -5.58 6.08
CA ILE A 112 -0.06 -5.70 6.24
C ILE A 112 0.32 -7.13 6.61
N GLU A 113 -0.39 -7.76 7.56
CA GLU A 113 -0.14 -9.15 7.96
C GLU A 113 -0.36 -10.15 6.81
N LEU A 114 -1.47 -10.02 6.08
CA LEU A 114 -1.77 -10.83 4.91
C LEU A 114 -0.72 -10.66 3.81
N HIS A 115 -0.27 -9.44 3.55
CA HIS A 115 0.79 -9.15 2.59
C HIS A 115 2.10 -9.83 3.01
N LYS A 116 2.54 -9.67 4.26
CA LYS A 116 3.77 -10.31 4.79
C LYS A 116 3.73 -11.83 4.70
N LYS A 117 2.56 -12.45 4.90
CA LYS A 117 2.36 -13.90 4.82
C LYS A 117 2.12 -14.43 3.39
N GLY A 118 2.10 -13.56 2.37
CA GLY A 118 1.78 -13.95 1.00
C GLY A 118 0.33 -14.46 0.82
N LYS A 119 -0.59 -14.08 1.71
CA LYS A 119 -1.97 -14.57 1.77
C LYS A 119 -2.99 -13.64 1.08
N LEU A 120 -2.54 -12.67 0.29
CA LEU A 120 -3.43 -11.77 -0.46
C LEU A 120 -4.17 -12.55 -1.57
N LYS A 121 -5.49 -12.64 -1.42
CA LYS A 121 -6.39 -13.27 -2.39
C LYS A 121 -7.44 -12.27 -2.85
N GLY A 122 -8.04 -12.53 -4.02
CA GLY A 122 -9.05 -11.67 -4.63
C GLY A 122 -8.60 -11.01 -5.93
N LYS A 123 -9.53 -10.33 -6.60
CA LYS A 123 -9.31 -9.64 -7.89
C LYS A 123 -9.65 -8.14 -7.82
N SER A 124 -9.94 -7.62 -6.63
CA SER A 124 -10.33 -6.21 -6.40
C SER A 124 -9.19 -5.24 -6.72
N GLU A 125 -9.52 -3.95 -6.85
CA GLU A 125 -8.50 -2.93 -7.04
C GLU A 125 -7.59 -2.81 -5.83
N THR A 126 -8.12 -3.01 -4.62
CA THR A 126 -7.32 -3.11 -3.39
C THR A 126 -6.20 -4.16 -3.53
N VAL A 127 -6.53 -5.38 -3.96
CA VAL A 127 -5.52 -6.44 -4.13
C VAL A 127 -4.47 -6.04 -5.16
N LYS A 128 -4.89 -5.42 -6.27
CA LYS A 128 -3.97 -4.96 -7.32
C LYS A 128 -3.02 -3.88 -6.80
N GLN A 129 -3.53 -2.89 -6.06
CA GLN A 129 -2.72 -1.82 -5.49
C GLN A 129 -1.69 -2.37 -4.49
N ILE A 130 -2.09 -3.27 -3.59
CA ILE A 130 -1.16 -3.88 -2.62
C ILE A 130 -0.06 -4.69 -3.35
N LYS A 131 -0.43 -5.54 -4.32
CA LYS A 131 0.54 -6.35 -5.08
C LYS A 131 1.49 -5.50 -5.91
N LYS A 132 1.00 -4.47 -6.59
CA LYS A 132 1.83 -3.52 -7.36
C LYS A 132 2.66 -2.57 -6.49
N GLY A 133 2.35 -2.52 -5.20
CA GLY A 133 3.13 -1.81 -4.20
C GLY A 133 4.43 -2.55 -3.88
N HIS A 134 4.55 -3.84 -4.25
CA HIS A 134 5.72 -4.65 -3.92
C HIS A 134 7.01 -4.11 -4.55
N PHE A 135 8.06 -4.09 -3.72
CA PHE A 135 9.41 -3.72 -4.05
C PHE A 135 10.05 -4.83 -4.88
N ASP A 136 10.13 -4.65 -6.20
CA ASP A 136 11.13 -5.37 -7.00
C ASP A 136 12.52 -4.88 -6.55
N LYS A 137 13.11 -5.57 -5.57
CA LYS A 137 14.55 -5.84 -5.42
C LYS A 137 14.86 -6.59 -4.12
N GLY A 138 15.04 -7.92 -4.24
CA GLY A 138 16.06 -8.70 -3.55
C GLY A 138 15.97 -8.90 -2.03
N PRO A 139 16.61 -9.97 -1.50
CA PRO A 139 16.60 -10.27 -0.08
C PRO A 139 17.29 -9.17 0.74
N ILE A 140 16.73 -8.95 1.93
CA ILE A 140 17.24 -8.05 2.97
C ILE A 140 18.57 -8.64 3.46
N GLY A 141 19.69 -8.07 3.01
CA GLY A 141 21.01 -8.35 3.55
C GLY A 141 22.10 -8.49 2.49
N SER A 142 22.78 -7.39 2.17
CA SER A 142 24.25 -7.36 2.05
C SER A 142 24.71 -5.92 1.95
N VAL A 143 25.37 -5.47 3.01
CA VAL A 143 26.32 -4.37 2.93
C VAL A 143 27.48 -4.82 2.03
N THR A 144 28.06 -3.88 1.29
CA THR A 144 29.27 -3.97 0.44
C THR A 144 29.16 -4.69 -0.91
N LYS A 145 29.37 -3.92 -1.99
CA LYS A 145 30.36 -4.30 -3.00
C LYS A 145 31.00 -3.04 -3.59
N THR A 146 32.26 -2.86 -3.21
CA THR A 146 33.26 -1.98 -3.80
C THR A 146 33.22 -2.06 -5.32
N VAL A 147 33.25 -0.90 -5.98
CA VAL A 147 33.49 -0.79 -7.43
C VAL A 147 34.94 -1.19 -7.68
N ALA A 148 35.16 -2.40 -8.21
CA ALA A 148 36.42 -2.77 -8.86
C ALA A 148 36.21 -2.64 -10.36
N MET A 149 36.77 -1.57 -10.93
CA MET A 149 36.76 -1.27 -12.36
C MET A 149 37.86 -2.09 -13.04
N GLY A 150 37.53 -3.32 -13.46
CA GLY A 150 38.39 -4.17 -14.28
C GLY A 150 38.03 -4.02 -15.77
N LEU A 151 38.83 -3.25 -16.51
CA LEU A 151 38.74 -3.15 -17.97
C LEU A 151 39.60 -4.28 -18.58
N SER A 152 38.98 -5.31 -19.13
CA SER A 152 39.65 -6.31 -19.97
C SER A 152 39.17 -6.16 -21.41
N LEU A 153 39.96 -5.45 -22.22
CA LEU A 153 39.84 -5.46 -23.68
C LEU A 153 40.77 -6.54 -24.25
N LEU A 154 40.12 -7.58 -24.76
CA LEU A 154 40.44 -8.36 -25.96
C LEU A 154 41.90 -8.37 -26.44
N PHE A 155 42.62 -9.46 -26.17
CA PHE A 155 43.76 -9.87 -27.00
C PHE A 155 43.43 -11.16 -27.76
N ASN A 156 43.60 -11.07 -29.08
CA ASN A 156 43.21 -12.00 -30.12
C ASN A 156 44.37 -12.97 -30.44
N PRO A 157 44.17 -14.31 -30.46
CA PRO A 157 45.26 -15.24 -30.74
C PRO A 157 45.33 -15.59 -32.25
N LYS A 158 46.38 -15.14 -32.94
CA LYS A 158 46.80 -15.71 -34.23
C LYS A 158 48.25 -16.20 -34.19
N LYS A 159 48.36 -17.52 -34.05
CA LYS A 159 49.26 -18.50 -34.71
C LYS A 159 50.64 -18.05 -35.26
N VAL A 160 51.65 -18.83 -34.81
CA VAL A 160 52.77 -19.49 -35.55
C VAL A 160 53.91 -18.53 -35.96
N VAL A 161 55.17 -18.77 -35.56
CA VAL A 161 56.17 -19.62 -36.25
C VAL A 161 57.33 -19.98 -35.28
N LYS A 162 57.85 -21.21 -35.41
CA LYS A 162 59.08 -21.75 -34.80
C LYS A 162 60.34 -21.22 -35.48
N GLU A 163 61.48 -21.36 -34.79
CA GLU A 163 62.89 -21.50 -35.24
C GLU A 163 63.76 -20.42 -34.58
N LYS A 164 64.96 -20.67 -34.08
CA LYS A 164 65.76 -21.87 -33.85
C LYS A 164 66.76 -21.49 -32.75
#